data_AF-A0A428TRF0-F1
#
_entry.id   AF-A0A428TRF0-F1
#
_cell.length_a   1.000
_cell.length_b   1.000
_cell.length_c   1.000
_cell.angle_alpha   90.00
_cell.angle_beta   90.00
_cell.angle_gamma   90.00
#
_symmetry.space_group_name_H-M   'P 1'
#
loop_
_entity.id
_entity.type
_entity.pdbx_description
1 polymer ?
#
loop_
_entity_poly.entity_id
_entity_poly.type
_entity_poly.pdbx_seq_one_letter_code
_entity_poly.pdbx_strand_id
1 'polypeptide(L)'
;MLQRLHRDDPEHFQRLASRVKSLCAVIQPDWKPRNATVNEPVQGAMIRFWQLLPFFNNLEKLELHGDISESEDYEGAPEITAPPLQVRVAKLFGYIPRGVAAWLLKSGNTLEWLELGLLHWSNFPTDGDEELFPPPGDTSEDYDIDPNDEYFETVIPQPLVNFLPSSRDFKFPSEMTLPRLKHLHLCQPCKGSYGTHEVSWSISAQAQCLSDWREILLACSDTLAVLVLEQRPSIDLRGVDEQGADEVMVLENDEDGGRHRALIKMVQGLFTSEEALKRVKQVYLYGMVVGQDELGNPTDRFASGRLMRLLESGGVKCEARQGHWFVYDEDYTEYAKFMDEVHGTEETEDNGEFDFMCKQTPFLARV
;
A
#
# COMPACT_ATOMS: atom_id res chain seq x y z
N MET A 1 -3.81 25.50 8.43
CA MET A 1 -4.91 26.20 9.16
C MET A 1 -5.22 25.56 10.51
N LEU A 2 -5.50 24.26 10.58
CA LEU A 2 -5.85 23.58 11.84
C LEU A 2 -4.79 23.68 12.94
N GLN A 3 -3.51 23.59 12.58
CA GLN A 3 -2.39 23.76 13.54
C GLN A 3 -2.36 25.18 14.15
N ARG A 4 -2.72 26.22 13.37
CA ARG A 4 -2.86 27.60 13.87
C ARG A 4 -4.03 27.70 14.82
N LEU A 5 -5.18 27.11 14.44
CA LEU A 5 -6.35 27.14 15.28
C LEU A 5 -6.14 26.40 16.61
N HIS A 6 -5.47 25.24 16.60
CA HIS A 6 -5.08 24.54 17.82
C HIS A 6 -4.24 25.42 18.77
N ARG A 7 -3.35 26.25 18.22
CA ARG A 7 -2.51 27.17 19.00
C ARG A 7 -3.29 28.39 19.49
N ASP A 8 -4.03 29.03 18.60
CA ASP A 8 -4.63 30.35 18.82
C ASP A 8 -5.98 30.27 19.55
N ASP A 9 -6.76 29.20 19.33
CA ASP A 9 -8.05 28.92 19.98
C ASP A 9 -8.30 27.39 20.09
N PRO A 10 -7.66 26.70 21.06
CA PRO A 10 -7.75 25.26 21.21
C PRO A 10 -9.17 24.77 21.48
N GLU A 11 -10.01 25.55 22.17
CA GLU A 11 -11.41 25.20 22.45
C GLU A 11 -12.26 25.24 21.18
N HIS A 12 -12.06 26.25 20.32
CA HIS A 12 -12.71 26.29 19.02
C HIS A 12 -12.22 25.14 18.13
N PHE A 13 -10.92 24.86 18.10
CA PHE A 13 -10.37 23.73 17.37
C PHE A 13 -11.00 22.39 17.81
N GLN A 14 -11.05 22.10 19.12
CA GLN A 14 -11.66 20.88 19.64
C GLN A 14 -13.14 20.75 19.26
N ARG A 15 -13.90 21.85 19.35
CA ARG A 15 -15.30 21.88 18.93
C ARG A 15 -15.46 21.62 17.43
N LEU A 16 -14.58 22.13 16.59
CA LEU A 16 -14.62 21.86 15.15
C LEU A 16 -14.18 20.43 14.83
N ALA A 17 -13.06 19.96 15.38
CA ALA A 17 -12.53 18.63 15.14
C ALA A 17 -13.52 17.53 15.56
N SER A 18 -14.20 17.70 16.70
CA SER A 18 -15.23 16.76 17.16
C SER A 18 -16.47 16.71 16.27
N ARG A 19 -16.69 17.67 15.36
CA ARG A 19 -17.82 17.63 14.40
C ARG A 19 -17.49 16.89 13.11
N VAL A 20 -16.21 16.62 12.86
CA VAL A 20 -15.75 15.97 11.63
C VAL A 20 -16.03 14.47 11.71
N LYS A 21 -16.77 13.97 10.73
CA LYS A 21 -17.07 12.53 10.57
C LYS A 21 -16.22 11.86 9.50
N SER A 22 -15.67 12.63 8.56
CA SER A 22 -14.86 12.15 7.45
C SER A 22 -13.68 13.08 7.26
N LEU A 23 -12.48 12.52 7.18
CA LEU A 23 -11.24 13.27 6.93
C LEU A 23 -10.52 12.58 5.78
N CYS A 24 -10.35 13.30 4.68
CA CYS A 24 -9.46 12.95 3.59
C CYS A 24 -8.33 13.99 3.55
N ALA A 25 -7.09 13.55 3.57
CA ALA A 25 -5.94 14.44 3.55
C ALA A 25 -4.74 13.83 2.82
N VAL A 26 -4.15 14.62 1.94
CA VAL A 26 -2.83 14.40 1.35
C VAL A 26 -1.80 15.03 2.28
N ILE A 27 -0.87 14.24 2.83
CA ILE A 27 0.10 14.66 3.85
C ILE A 27 1.46 14.80 3.19
N GLN A 28 1.94 16.04 3.08
CA GLN A 28 3.24 16.30 2.50
C GLN A 28 4.36 16.19 3.55
N PRO A 29 5.58 15.81 3.16
CA PRO A 29 6.77 15.70 4.01
C PRO A 29 7.10 17.02 4.71
N ASP A 30 6.81 18.11 4.02
CA ASP A 30 7.09 19.48 4.40
C ASP A 30 5.97 20.14 5.22
N TRP A 31 4.97 19.36 5.68
CA TRP A 31 3.95 19.76 6.65
C TRP A 31 4.53 19.98 8.05
N LYS A 32 5.67 20.65 8.10
CA LYS A 32 6.15 21.36 9.28
C LYS A 32 5.17 22.48 9.59
N PRO A 33 5.04 22.87 10.87
CA PRO A 33 4.20 24.00 11.19
C PRO A 33 4.71 25.28 10.54
N ARG A 34 3.92 25.84 9.61
CA ARG A 34 4.27 27.08 8.90
C ARG A 34 3.66 28.31 9.57
N ASN A 35 4.52 29.27 9.92
CA ASN A 35 4.08 30.63 10.20
C ASN A 35 3.56 31.31 8.92
N ALA A 36 2.93 32.48 9.05
CA ALA A 36 2.32 33.20 7.92
C ALA A 36 3.34 33.69 6.87
N THR A 37 4.63 33.66 7.20
CA THR A 37 5.73 34.15 6.36
C THR A 37 6.91 33.17 6.38
N VAL A 38 7.54 32.97 5.22
CA VAL A 38 8.65 32.02 4.98
C VAL A 38 9.89 32.27 5.88
N ASN A 39 10.00 33.45 6.48
CA ASN A 39 11.21 33.91 7.20
C ASN A 39 11.08 33.94 8.74
N GLU A 40 10.01 33.41 9.33
CA GLU A 40 9.94 33.32 10.80
C GLU A 40 10.43 31.95 11.29
N PRO A 41 11.32 31.90 12.30
CA PRO A 41 11.74 30.62 12.88
C PRO A 41 10.51 29.88 13.42
N VAL A 42 10.44 28.57 13.16
CA VAL A 42 9.40 27.68 13.71
C VAL A 42 9.50 27.75 15.23
N GLN A 43 8.70 28.62 15.85
CA GLN A 43 8.59 28.69 17.30
C GLN A 43 7.98 27.37 17.79
N GLY A 44 8.71 26.67 18.66
CA GLY A 44 8.46 25.28 19.10
C GLY A 44 7.17 25.04 19.89
N ALA A 45 6.01 25.38 19.33
CA ALA A 45 4.71 25.23 19.97
C ALA A 45 3.57 24.78 19.03
N MET A 46 3.84 24.61 17.73
CA MET A 46 2.80 24.13 16.81
C MET A 46 2.85 22.61 16.67
N ILE A 47 1.68 22.01 16.86
CA ILE A 47 1.42 20.57 16.78
C ILE A 47 1.59 20.04 15.35
N ARG A 48 2.15 18.84 15.18
CA ARG A 48 2.27 18.15 13.87
C ARG A 48 0.92 17.60 13.42
N PHE A 49 0.76 17.35 12.12
CA PHE A 49 -0.49 16.79 11.59
C PHE A 49 -0.91 15.49 12.30
N TRP A 50 0.01 14.54 12.45
CA TRP A 50 -0.25 13.26 13.11
C TRP A 50 -0.78 13.42 14.54
N GLN A 51 -0.33 14.46 15.24
CA GLN A 51 -0.77 14.79 16.60
C GLN A 51 -2.14 15.51 16.63
N LEU A 52 -2.67 15.96 15.48
CA LEU A 52 -4.04 16.46 15.37
C LEU A 52 -5.08 15.32 15.30
N LEU A 53 -4.70 14.13 14.82
CA LEU A 53 -5.62 13.01 14.60
C LEU A 53 -6.49 12.67 15.83
N PRO A 54 -5.96 12.63 17.07
CA PRO A 54 -6.76 12.30 18.25
C PRO A 54 -7.92 13.26 18.55
N PHE A 55 -7.90 14.48 18.02
CA PHE A 55 -8.95 15.47 18.27
C PHE A 55 -10.22 15.21 17.45
N PHE A 56 -10.14 14.40 16.39
CA PHE A 56 -11.28 14.01 15.57
C PHE A 56 -12.01 12.81 16.18
N ASN A 57 -12.50 12.97 17.42
CA ASN A 57 -13.04 11.86 18.22
C ASN A 57 -14.34 11.22 17.68
N ASN A 58 -15.05 11.89 16.77
CA ASN A 58 -16.26 11.37 16.12
C ASN A 58 -16.02 10.95 14.67
N LEU A 59 -14.76 10.72 14.29
CA LEU A 59 -14.38 10.33 12.95
C LEU A 59 -14.86 8.91 12.63
N GLU A 60 -15.64 8.78 11.56
CA GLU A 60 -16.14 7.51 11.03
C GLU A 60 -15.30 7.03 9.83
N LYS A 61 -14.78 7.96 9.03
CA LYS A 61 -13.97 7.68 7.83
C LYS A 61 -12.66 8.46 7.85
N LEU A 62 -11.55 7.77 7.64
CA LEU A 62 -10.22 8.36 7.54
C LEU A 62 -9.54 7.91 6.26
N GLU A 63 -9.07 8.86 5.48
CA GLU A 63 -8.30 8.64 4.26
C GLU A 63 -7.06 9.52 4.28
N LEU A 64 -5.90 8.89 4.32
CA LEU A 64 -4.60 9.56 4.39
C LEU A 64 -3.72 9.09 3.25
N HIS A 65 -3.21 10.05 2.49
CA HIS A 65 -2.25 9.85 1.41
C HIS A 65 -0.96 10.54 1.77
N GLY A 66 -0.02 9.80 2.35
CA GLY A 66 1.31 10.30 2.64
C GLY A 66 2.15 10.41 1.37
N ASP A 67 3.03 11.40 1.32
CA ASP A 67 4.10 11.42 0.33
C ASP A 67 5.19 10.39 0.68
N ILE A 68 6.11 10.11 -0.23
CA ILE A 68 7.08 9.00 -0.09
C ILE A 68 8.47 9.52 0.32
N SER A 69 8.72 10.82 0.18
CA SER A 69 10.03 11.40 0.49
C SER A 69 10.32 11.43 2.00
N GLU A 70 11.42 10.80 2.40
CA GLU A 70 12.01 11.01 3.72
C GLU A 70 12.90 12.25 3.64
N SER A 71 12.37 13.42 3.99
CA SER A 71 13.26 14.53 4.36
C SER A 71 14.09 14.10 5.58
N GLU A 72 15.40 14.39 5.64
CA GLU A 72 16.26 14.16 6.82
C GLU A 72 15.68 14.75 8.12
N ASP A 73 14.74 15.69 7.98
CA ASP A 73 13.96 16.32 9.04
C ASP A 73 12.68 15.56 9.46
N TYR A 74 12.46 14.32 8.99
CA TYR A 74 11.43 13.42 9.54
C TYR A 74 11.87 12.95 10.92
N GLU A 75 11.96 13.90 11.86
CA GLU A 75 12.08 13.63 13.28
C GLU A 75 11.03 12.60 13.66
N GLY A 76 11.48 11.50 14.28
CA GLY A 76 10.77 10.24 14.41
C GLY A 76 9.27 10.29 14.69
N ALA A 77 8.59 9.20 14.31
CA ALA A 77 7.16 9.00 14.46
C ALA A 77 6.64 9.58 15.80
N PRO A 78 5.68 10.54 15.78
CA PRO A 78 5.19 11.11 17.02
C PRO A 78 4.51 10.01 17.84
N GLU A 79 4.86 9.93 19.12
CA GLU A 79 4.17 9.03 20.05
C GLU A 79 2.76 9.57 20.28
N ILE A 80 1.76 8.87 19.74
CA ILE A 80 0.35 9.16 19.99
C ILE A 80 -0.07 8.37 21.23
N THR A 81 -0.18 9.07 22.36
CA THR A 81 -0.60 8.50 23.65
C THR A 81 -2.12 8.48 23.85
N ALA A 82 -2.87 9.15 22.98
CA ALA A 82 -4.33 9.20 23.04
C ALA A 82 -4.96 7.84 22.66
N PRO A 83 -6.18 7.54 23.11
CA PRO A 83 -6.91 6.36 22.68
C PRO A 83 -7.08 6.29 21.15
N PRO A 84 -7.06 5.10 20.54
CA PRO A 84 -7.35 4.92 19.11
C PRO A 84 -8.71 5.50 18.73
N LEU A 85 -8.79 6.07 17.52
CA LEU A 85 -10.05 6.52 16.95
C LEU A 85 -11.02 5.35 16.80
N GLN A 86 -12.32 5.63 16.70
CA GLN A 86 -13.34 4.60 16.50
C GLN A 86 -13.81 4.61 15.04
N VAL A 87 -12.84 4.59 14.11
CA VAL A 87 -13.11 4.65 12.68
C VAL A 87 -13.74 3.36 12.16
N ARG A 88 -14.65 3.51 11.19
CA ARG A 88 -15.28 2.40 10.45
C ARG A 88 -14.58 2.15 9.12
N VAL A 89 -14.04 3.21 8.50
CA VAL A 89 -13.30 3.13 7.24
C VAL A 89 -11.93 3.78 7.44
N ALA A 90 -10.87 3.07 7.07
CA ALA A 90 -9.51 3.59 7.03
C ALA A 90 -8.86 3.28 5.68
N LYS A 91 -8.35 4.30 5.01
CA LYS A 91 -7.56 4.20 3.78
C LYS A 91 -6.22 4.87 4.00
N LEU A 92 -5.15 4.12 3.85
CA LEU A 92 -3.80 4.53 4.24
C LEU A 92 -2.83 4.22 3.12
N PHE A 93 -2.37 5.27 2.42
CA PHE A 93 -1.49 5.15 1.26
C PHE A 93 -0.23 6.01 1.42
N GLY A 94 0.88 5.58 0.82
CA GLY A 94 2.17 6.26 0.91
C GLY A 94 2.81 6.16 2.30
N TYR A 95 3.70 7.11 2.65
CA TYR A 95 4.37 7.05 3.94
C TYR A 95 3.44 7.48 5.08
N ILE A 96 3.19 6.55 5.99
CA ILE A 96 2.55 6.81 7.27
C ILE A 96 3.47 6.28 8.36
N PRO A 97 3.84 7.10 9.38
CA PRO A 97 4.75 6.65 10.42
C PRO A 97 4.22 5.37 11.10
N ARG A 98 5.09 4.38 11.31
CA ARG A 98 4.74 3.07 11.88
C ARG A 98 3.87 3.17 13.14
N GLY A 99 4.22 4.09 14.05
CA GLY A 99 3.46 4.33 15.28
C GLY A 99 2.04 4.83 15.03
N VAL A 100 1.82 5.64 13.99
CA VAL A 100 0.50 6.12 13.58
C VAL A 100 -0.32 5.00 12.96
N ALA A 101 0.27 4.23 12.04
CA ALA A 101 -0.38 3.07 11.43
C ALA A 101 -0.78 2.04 12.51
N ALA A 102 0.13 1.71 13.42
CA ALA A 102 -0.13 0.83 14.56
C ALA A 102 -1.27 1.37 15.44
N TRP A 103 -1.25 2.67 15.76
CA TRP A 103 -2.28 3.31 16.57
C TRP A 103 -3.66 3.29 15.90
N LEU A 104 -3.73 3.52 14.59
CA LEU A 104 -4.98 3.45 13.83
C LEU A 104 -5.52 2.01 13.76
N LEU A 105 -4.68 1.00 13.59
CA LEU A 105 -5.11 -0.40 13.55
C LEU A 105 -5.62 -0.92 14.90
N LYS A 106 -5.23 -0.29 16.02
CA LYS A 106 -5.85 -0.53 17.34
C LYS A 106 -7.34 -0.12 17.40
N SER A 107 -7.85 0.59 16.39
CA SER A 107 -9.30 0.85 16.19
C SER A 107 -10.09 -0.40 15.76
N GLY A 108 -9.46 -1.58 15.75
CA GLY A 108 -9.98 -2.82 15.14
C GLY A 108 -11.40 -3.22 15.52
N ASN A 109 -11.89 -2.85 16.71
CA ASN A 109 -13.25 -3.17 17.17
C ASN A 109 -14.36 -2.47 16.37
N THR A 110 -14.05 -1.38 15.66
CA THR A 110 -15.02 -0.60 14.86
C THR A 110 -14.77 -0.66 13.36
N LEU A 111 -13.58 -1.10 12.96
CA LEU A 111 -13.14 -1.05 11.58
C LEU A 111 -13.91 -2.07 10.72
N GLU A 112 -14.61 -1.58 9.69
CA GLU A 112 -15.41 -2.36 8.75
C GLU A 112 -14.75 -2.45 7.37
N TRP A 113 -13.96 -1.43 7.01
CA TRP A 113 -13.23 -1.33 5.74
C TRP A 113 -11.80 -0.82 5.98
N LEU A 114 -10.82 -1.52 5.43
CA LEU A 114 -9.41 -1.16 5.51
C LEU A 114 -8.75 -1.22 4.12
N GLU A 115 -8.05 -0.17 3.73
CA GLU A 115 -7.17 -0.17 2.56
C GLU A 115 -5.75 0.24 2.98
N LEU A 116 -4.76 -0.55 2.57
CA LEU A 116 -3.36 -0.37 2.90
C LEU A 116 -2.52 -0.38 1.63
N GLY A 117 -1.90 0.76 1.33
CA GLY A 117 -0.82 0.93 0.37
C GLY A 117 0.34 1.68 1.01
N LEU A 118 0.77 1.21 2.19
CA LEU A 118 1.77 1.87 3.02
C LEU A 118 3.17 1.66 2.45
N LEU A 119 3.91 2.75 2.29
CA LEU A 119 5.24 2.76 1.68
C LEU A 119 6.28 3.38 2.61
N HIS A 120 7.52 3.06 2.37
CA HIS A 120 8.69 3.59 3.03
C HIS A 120 9.81 3.73 2.02
N TRP A 121 10.45 4.89 2.03
CA TRP A 121 11.65 5.12 1.27
C TRP A 121 12.88 4.83 2.14
N SER A 122 13.84 4.08 1.60
CA SER A 122 15.16 3.93 2.19
C SER A 122 16.17 4.52 1.22
N ASN A 123 16.81 5.62 1.60
CA ASN A 123 17.87 6.30 0.82
C ASN A 123 19.14 5.45 0.60
N PHE A 124 19.15 4.21 1.06
CA PHE A 124 20.26 3.31 0.91
C PHE A 124 19.81 2.15 0.04
N PRO A 125 20.46 1.93 -1.12
CA PRO A 125 20.63 0.57 -1.59
C PRO A 125 21.15 -0.19 -0.38
N THR A 126 20.41 -1.19 0.10
CA THR A 126 20.97 -2.11 1.08
C THR A 126 22.26 -2.63 0.46
N ASP A 127 23.40 -2.30 1.08
CA ASP A 127 24.72 -2.85 0.73
C ASP A 127 24.54 -4.36 0.50
N GLY A 128 24.56 -4.76 -0.77
CA GLY A 128 24.21 -6.10 -1.22
C GLY A 128 22.92 -6.13 -2.02
N ASP A 129 23.08 -6.04 -3.34
CA ASP A 129 22.17 -6.67 -4.31
C ASP A 129 21.90 -8.13 -3.90
N GLU A 130 20.79 -8.36 -3.19
CA GLU A 130 20.29 -9.71 -2.92
C GLU A 130 19.77 -10.38 -4.22
N GLU A 131 19.73 -9.67 -5.35
CA GLU A 131 19.47 -10.26 -6.69
C GLU A 131 20.75 -10.66 -7.45
N LEU A 132 21.96 -10.21 -7.06
CA LEU A 132 23.20 -10.56 -7.79
C LEU A 132 23.85 -11.88 -7.35
N PHE A 133 23.37 -12.52 -6.28
CA PHE A 133 23.91 -13.80 -5.82
C PHE A 133 22.82 -14.88 -5.77
N PRO A 134 22.66 -15.71 -6.83
CA PRO A 134 22.02 -16.99 -6.64
C PRO A 134 22.76 -17.77 -5.52
N PRO A 135 22.06 -18.63 -4.76
CA PRO A 135 22.71 -19.46 -3.75
C PRO A 135 23.91 -20.20 -4.37
N PRO A 136 25.01 -20.42 -3.64
CA PRO A 136 26.25 -20.94 -4.20
C PRO A 136 25.98 -22.33 -4.79
N GLY A 137 25.89 -22.40 -6.12
CA GLY A 137 25.49 -23.62 -6.80
C GLY A 137 25.16 -23.54 -8.29
N ASP A 138 24.92 -22.36 -8.88
CA ASP A 138 24.66 -22.26 -10.32
C ASP A 138 25.57 -21.25 -11.03
N THR A 139 25.98 -21.62 -12.23
CA THR A 139 27.20 -21.20 -12.93
C THR A 139 27.22 -19.75 -13.40
N SER A 140 28.39 -19.14 -13.22
CA SER A 140 28.82 -17.83 -13.73
C SER A 140 28.59 -17.67 -15.24
N GLU A 141 27.68 -16.78 -15.63
CA GLU A 141 27.84 -15.97 -16.84
C GLU A 141 28.31 -14.59 -16.36
N ASP A 142 29.60 -14.30 -16.59
CA ASP A 142 30.18 -12.97 -16.37
C ASP A 142 29.45 -11.98 -17.30
N TYR A 143 28.59 -11.14 -16.74
CA TYR A 143 28.09 -9.97 -17.45
C TYR A 143 29.23 -8.93 -17.48
N ASP A 144 29.84 -8.74 -18.66
CA ASP A 144 30.78 -7.64 -18.92
C ASP A 144 30.00 -6.31 -18.84
N ILE A 145 30.04 -5.65 -17.68
CA ILE A 145 29.47 -4.31 -17.49
C ILE A 145 30.41 -3.29 -18.14
N ASP A 146 29.96 -2.59 -19.20
CA ASP A 146 30.69 -1.47 -19.80
C ASP A 146 30.67 -0.28 -18.82
N PRO A 147 31.83 0.19 -18.33
CA PRO A 147 31.90 1.32 -17.40
C PRO A 147 31.49 2.68 -18.03
N ASN A 148 31.17 2.74 -19.32
CA ASN A 148 30.65 3.94 -19.98
C ASN A 148 29.13 3.97 -20.16
N ASP A 149 28.41 2.89 -19.83
CA ASP A 149 26.95 2.94 -19.79
C ASP A 149 26.53 3.70 -18.52
N GLU A 150 25.85 4.84 -18.70
CA GLU A 150 25.17 5.55 -17.61
C GLU A 150 23.97 4.71 -17.16
N TYR A 151 24.22 3.72 -16.30
CA TYR A 151 23.17 2.97 -15.61
C TYR A 151 22.51 3.88 -14.58
N PHE A 152 21.25 4.23 -14.79
CA PHE A 152 20.41 4.85 -13.77
C PHE A 152 19.77 3.74 -12.94
N GLU A 153 20.36 3.42 -11.79
CA GLU A 153 19.72 2.52 -10.83
C GLU A 153 18.60 3.30 -10.13
N THR A 154 17.35 2.94 -10.40
CA THR A 154 16.20 3.50 -9.67
C THR A 154 15.68 2.50 -8.65
N VAL A 155 15.42 2.96 -7.42
CA VAL A 155 14.94 2.12 -6.32
C VAL A 155 13.43 2.26 -6.24
N ILE A 156 12.69 1.15 -6.25
CA ILE A 156 11.24 1.22 -6.02
C ILE A 156 10.97 1.48 -4.54
N PRO A 157 10.05 2.41 -4.20
CA PRO A 157 9.58 2.58 -2.83
C PRO A 157 9.16 1.26 -2.18
N GLN A 158 9.76 0.97 -1.03
CA GLN A 158 9.56 -0.29 -0.35
C GLN A 158 8.21 -0.29 0.37
N PRO A 159 7.53 -1.45 0.52
CA PRO A 159 6.39 -1.55 1.41
C PRO A 159 6.79 -1.20 2.85
N LEU A 160 5.91 -0.52 3.59
CA LEU A 160 6.14 -0.27 5.01
C LEU A 160 6.08 -1.58 5.78
N VAL A 161 7.13 -1.88 6.54
CA VAL A 161 7.26 -3.12 7.33
C VAL A 161 7.23 -2.86 8.83
N ASN A 162 6.84 -3.88 9.60
CA ASN A 162 6.84 -3.89 11.07
C ASN A 162 6.00 -2.76 11.68
N PHE A 163 4.90 -2.38 11.02
CA PHE A 163 3.96 -1.38 11.53
C PHE A 163 2.89 -1.99 12.42
N LEU A 164 2.75 -3.32 12.42
CA LEU A 164 1.87 -3.98 13.36
C LEU A 164 2.45 -3.90 14.77
N PRO A 165 1.60 -3.74 15.79
CA PRO A 165 2.01 -3.86 17.19
C PRO A 165 2.40 -5.32 17.46
N SER A 166 3.63 -5.69 17.07
CA SER A 166 4.19 -7.00 17.35
C SER A 166 4.56 -7.07 18.82
N SER A 167 4.06 -8.12 19.49
CA SER A 167 4.57 -8.54 20.79
C SER A 167 6.00 -9.04 20.58
N ARG A 168 7.00 -8.14 20.64
CA ARG A 168 8.42 -8.54 20.63
C ARG A 168 8.77 -9.49 21.78
N ASP A 169 7.88 -9.63 22.76
CA ASP A 169 7.94 -10.69 23.75
C ASP A 169 7.11 -11.90 23.27
N PHE A 170 7.78 -13.01 23.00
CA PHE A 170 7.22 -14.32 22.60
C PHE A 170 6.27 -14.99 23.63
N LYS A 171 5.47 -14.22 24.36
CA LYS A 171 4.53 -14.69 25.38
C LYS A 171 3.05 -14.44 25.07
N PHE A 172 2.74 -13.68 24.02
CA PHE A 172 1.36 -13.45 23.60
C PHE A 172 1.24 -13.61 22.08
N PRO A 173 0.28 -14.40 21.57
CA PRO A 173 -0.14 -14.29 20.18
C PRO A 173 -0.60 -12.85 19.94
N SER A 174 -0.30 -12.29 18.76
CA SER A 174 -0.73 -10.97 18.30
C SER A 174 -2.14 -10.63 18.81
N GLU A 175 -2.27 -9.66 19.73
CA GLU A 175 -3.57 -9.22 20.28
C GLU A 175 -4.43 -8.47 19.24
N MET A 176 -3.95 -8.36 18.00
CA MET A 176 -4.68 -7.71 16.92
C MET A 176 -5.92 -8.54 16.57
N THR A 177 -7.08 -7.95 16.81
CA THR A 177 -8.37 -8.50 16.42
C THR A 177 -9.10 -7.47 15.56
N LEU A 178 -9.66 -7.92 14.44
CA LEU A 178 -10.41 -7.08 13.51
C LEU A 178 -11.83 -7.65 13.34
N PRO A 179 -12.61 -7.76 14.44
CA PRO A 179 -13.83 -8.56 14.50
C PRO A 179 -15.01 -7.99 13.70
N ARG A 180 -14.84 -6.84 13.04
CA ARG A 180 -15.87 -6.20 12.21
C ARG A 180 -15.42 -5.98 10.77
N LEU A 181 -14.17 -6.29 10.45
CA LEU A 181 -13.62 -5.97 9.14
C LEU A 181 -14.24 -6.89 8.09
N LYS A 182 -14.91 -6.29 7.11
CA LYS A 182 -15.60 -6.97 6.02
C LYS A 182 -14.92 -6.76 4.67
N HIS A 183 -14.23 -5.63 4.51
CA HIS A 183 -13.52 -5.28 3.29
C HIS A 183 -12.06 -4.99 3.62
N LEU A 184 -11.15 -5.70 2.95
CA LEU A 184 -9.72 -5.50 3.06
C LEU A 184 -9.11 -5.32 1.68
N HIS A 185 -8.37 -4.24 1.49
CA HIS A 185 -7.57 -3.97 0.30
C HIS A 185 -6.10 -3.88 0.69
N LEU A 186 -5.28 -4.74 0.08
CA LEU A 186 -3.84 -4.77 0.26
C LEU A 186 -3.17 -4.43 -1.08
N CYS A 187 -2.48 -3.30 -1.11
CA CYS A 187 -1.82 -2.74 -2.28
C CYS A 187 -0.32 -2.57 -2.00
N GLN A 188 0.52 -2.96 -2.94
CA GLN A 188 1.93 -2.59 -2.93
C GLN A 188 2.45 -2.39 -4.36
N PRO A 189 3.48 -1.56 -4.55
CA PRO A 189 4.29 -1.58 -5.75
C PRO A 189 4.91 -2.97 -5.96
N CYS A 190 5.26 -3.28 -7.19
CA CYS A 190 6.04 -4.46 -7.54
C CYS A 190 7.02 -4.13 -8.66
N LYS A 191 8.05 -4.99 -8.82
CA LYS A 191 9.06 -4.84 -9.86
C LYS A 191 8.38 -4.80 -11.23
N GLY A 192 8.53 -3.69 -11.96
CA GLY A 192 8.20 -3.64 -13.38
C GLY A 192 9.38 -4.11 -14.23
N SER A 193 9.16 -4.36 -15.51
CA SER A 193 10.23 -4.72 -16.46
C SER A 193 10.11 -3.81 -17.67
N TYR A 194 11.14 -2.98 -17.88
CA TYR A 194 11.13 -1.92 -18.89
C TYR A 194 12.50 -1.81 -19.56
N GLY A 195 12.68 -2.48 -20.70
CA GLY A 195 13.87 -2.31 -21.54
C GLY A 195 15.19 -2.45 -20.77
N THR A 196 16.05 -1.43 -20.86
CA THR A 196 17.40 -1.38 -20.27
C THR A 196 17.46 -0.78 -18.86
N HIS A 197 16.34 -0.42 -18.24
CA HIS A 197 16.34 0.19 -16.91
C HIS A 197 16.38 -0.91 -15.84
N GLU A 198 17.49 -0.99 -15.11
CA GLU A 198 17.59 -1.86 -13.93
C GLU A 198 16.96 -1.16 -12.73
N VAL A 199 15.97 -1.83 -12.16
CA VAL A 199 15.20 -1.32 -11.03
C VAL A 199 15.39 -2.26 -9.85
N SER A 200 15.84 -1.72 -8.72
CA SER A 200 16.08 -2.51 -7.51
C SER A 200 14.83 -2.60 -6.62
N TRP A 201 14.60 -3.81 -6.07
CA TRP A 201 13.44 -4.16 -5.25
C TRP A 201 13.86 -4.96 -4.01
N SER A 202 13.41 -4.54 -2.82
CA SER A 202 13.76 -5.24 -1.59
C SER A 202 12.88 -6.47 -1.35
N ILE A 203 13.43 -7.65 -1.64
CA ILE A 203 12.82 -8.96 -1.33
C ILE A 203 12.60 -9.09 0.19
N SER A 204 13.57 -8.63 0.99
CA SER A 204 13.49 -8.63 2.44
C SER A 204 12.33 -7.77 2.97
N ALA A 205 12.12 -6.57 2.43
CA ALA A 205 10.98 -5.73 2.79
C ALA A 205 9.65 -6.36 2.35
N GLN A 206 9.60 -6.92 1.14
CA GLN A 206 8.42 -7.65 0.64
C GLN A 206 8.04 -8.80 1.58
N ALA A 207 9.01 -9.62 1.99
CA ALA A 207 8.77 -10.76 2.87
C ALA A 207 8.20 -10.34 4.24
N GLN A 208 8.73 -9.27 4.83
CA GLN A 208 8.22 -8.73 6.10
C GLN A 208 6.82 -8.12 5.94
N CYS A 209 6.57 -7.39 4.87
CA CYS A 209 5.24 -6.85 4.54
C CYS A 209 4.20 -7.97 4.40
N LEU A 210 4.54 -9.05 3.69
CA LEU A 210 3.67 -10.23 3.56
C LEU A 210 3.40 -10.90 4.90
N SER A 211 4.36 -10.86 5.83
CA SER A 211 4.14 -11.33 7.21
C SER A 211 3.14 -10.46 7.95
N ASP A 212 3.26 -9.14 7.86
CA ASP A 212 2.28 -8.20 8.45
C ASP A 212 0.88 -8.41 7.83
N TRP A 213 0.79 -8.53 6.51
CA TRP A 213 -0.48 -8.78 5.82
C TRP A 213 -1.11 -10.12 6.21
N ARG A 214 -0.29 -11.16 6.42
CA ARG A 214 -0.77 -12.45 6.94
C ARG A 214 -1.42 -12.29 8.31
N GLU A 215 -0.81 -11.56 9.22
CA GLU A 215 -1.36 -11.31 10.56
C GLU A 215 -2.69 -10.53 10.48
N ILE A 216 -2.82 -9.56 9.56
CA ILE A 216 -4.08 -8.84 9.32
C ILE A 216 -5.17 -9.79 8.81
N LEU A 217 -4.84 -10.62 7.82
CA LEU A 217 -5.77 -11.60 7.24
C LEU A 217 -6.25 -12.62 8.28
N LEU A 218 -5.37 -13.05 9.19
CA LEU A 218 -5.75 -13.91 10.31
C LEU A 218 -6.64 -13.17 11.31
N ALA A 219 -6.33 -11.92 11.65
CA ALA A 219 -7.10 -11.11 12.60
C ALA A 219 -8.53 -10.78 12.14
N CYS A 220 -8.80 -10.78 10.82
CA CYS A 220 -10.13 -10.56 10.24
C CYS A 220 -10.75 -11.81 9.60
N SER A 221 -10.11 -12.97 9.74
CA SER A 221 -10.47 -14.23 9.06
C SER A 221 -11.96 -14.60 9.16
N ASP A 222 -12.55 -14.40 10.34
CA ASP A 222 -13.92 -14.79 10.64
C ASP A 222 -14.97 -13.77 10.18
N THR A 223 -14.58 -12.60 9.66
CA THR A 223 -15.52 -11.55 9.25
C THR A 223 -15.30 -11.02 7.84
N LEU A 224 -14.12 -11.24 7.27
CA LEU A 224 -13.76 -10.74 5.96
C LEU A 224 -14.68 -11.32 4.88
N ALA A 225 -15.34 -10.45 4.12
CA ALA A 225 -16.26 -10.83 3.04
C ALA A 225 -15.67 -10.53 1.65
N VAL A 226 -14.88 -9.46 1.54
CA VAL A 226 -14.26 -9.01 0.29
C VAL A 226 -12.76 -8.79 0.54
N LEU A 227 -11.93 -9.46 -0.27
CA LEU A 227 -10.48 -9.30 -0.27
C LEU A 227 -10.04 -8.72 -1.62
N VAL A 228 -9.33 -7.59 -1.61
CA VAL A 228 -8.71 -7.00 -2.79
C VAL A 228 -7.20 -7.12 -2.63
N LEU A 229 -6.54 -7.71 -3.62
CA LEU A 229 -5.09 -7.81 -3.72
C LEU A 229 -4.65 -7.03 -4.95
N GLU A 230 -3.87 -5.98 -4.74
CA GLU A 230 -3.36 -5.12 -5.79
C GLU A 230 -1.84 -5.17 -5.82
N GLN A 231 -1.28 -5.45 -7.00
CA GLN A 231 0.14 -5.25 -7.30
C GLN A 231 0.23 -4.17 -8.35
N ARG A 232 0.99 -3.12 -8.06
CA ARG A 232 1.20 -2.01 -8.99
C ARG A 232 2.58 -2.12 -9.61
N PRO A 233 2.70 -2.52 -10.89
CA PRO A 233 3.97 -2.45 -11.59
C PRO A 233 4.54 -1.03 -11.45
N SER A 234 5.80 -0.93 -11.06
CA SER A 234 6.42 0.36 -10.72
C SER A 234 7.20 0.88 -11.90
N ILE A 235 7.04 2.13 -12.32
CA ILE A 235 7.78 2.76 -13.41
C ILE A 235 8.27 4.14 -12.96
N ASP A 236 9.52 4.49 -13.26
CA ASP A 236 9.97 5.87 -13.02
C ASP A 236 9.38 6.82 -14.09
N LEU A 237 9.24 8.11 -13.76
CA LEU A 237 8.64 9.11 -14.64
C LEU A 237 9.39 9.23 -15.96
N ARG A 238 10.71 9.05 -15.95
CA ARG A 238 11.53 9.04 -17.17
C ARG A 238 11.16 7.87 -18.08
N GLY A 239 10.98 6.69 -17.51
CA GLY A 239 10.52 5.49 -18.21
C GLY A 239 9.12 5.64 -18.80
N VAL A 240 8.22 6.38 -18.13
CA VAL A 240 6.91 6.73 -18.69
C VAL A 240 7.08 7.59 -19.95
N ASP A 241 7.89 8.65 -19.86
CA ASP A 241 8.11 9.60 -20.94
C ASP A 241 8.88 8.98 -22.14
N GLU A 242 9.84 8.10 -21.86
CA GLU A 242 10.73 7.52 -22.87
C GLU A 242 10.15 6.27 -23.55
N GLN A 243 9.47 5.40 -22.78
CA GLN A 243 9.09 4.08 -23.30
C GLN A 243 7.65 4.01 -23.80
N GLY A 244 6.79 4.97 -23.44
CA GLY A 244 5.36 4.93 -23.81
C GLY A 244 4.69 3.60 -23.42
N ALA A 245 5.21 2.93 -22.39
CA ALA A 245 4.81 1.58 -22.03
C ALA A 245 3.40 1.60 -21.44
N ASP A 246 2.49 0.83 -22.05
CA ASP A 246 1.15 0.57 -21.51
C ASP A 246 1.21 -0.56 -20.47
N GLU A 247 0.38 -0.48 -19.44
CA GLU A 247 0.32 -1.42 -18.31
C GLU A 247 0.12 -2.85 -18.81
N VAL A 248 -0.70 -2.97 -19.85
CA VAL A 248 -0.97 -4.21 -20.57
C VAL A 248 0.32 -4.86 -21.07
N MET A 249 1.24 -4.11 -21.67
CA MET A 249 2.49 -4.67 -22.20
C MET A 249 3.41 -5.20 -21.09
N VAL A 250 3.43 -4.54 -19.93
CA VAL A 250 4.28 -4.99 -18.81
C VAL A 250 3.69 -6.15 -18.06
N LEU A 251 2.36 -6.24 -17.98
CA LEU A 251 1.68 -7.44 -17.51
C LEU A 251 1.87 -8.60 -18.50
N GLU A 252 1.79 -8.37 -19.82
CA GLU A 252 2.04 -9.39 -20.83
C GLU A 252 3.48 -9.93 -20.80
N ASN A 253 4.46 -9.08 -20.45
CA ASN A 253 5.86 -9.48 -20.27
C ASN A 253 6.15 -10.23 -18.95
N ASP A 254 5.18 -10.38 -18.03
CA ASP A 254 5.34 -11.21 -16.81
C ASP A 254 5.08 -12.69 -17.15
N GLU A 255 5.92 -13.26 -18.03
CA GLU A 255 5.71 -14.57 -18.68
C GLU A 255 5.53 -15.77 -17.71
N ASP A 256 5.99 -15.61 -16.46
CA ASP A 256 5.94 -16.63 -15.40
C ASP A 256 5.16 -16.23 -14.14
N GLY A 257 4.59 -15.00 -14.12
CA GLY A 257 3.89 -14.45 -12.96
C GLY A 257 4.76 -14.34 -11.72
N GLY A 258 6.08 -14.25 -11.87
CA GLY A 258 7.06 -14.32 -10.79
C GLY A 258 6.88 -13.20 -9.77
N ARG A 259 6.50 -12.01 -10.24
CA ARG A 259 6.41 -10.76 -9.45
C ARG A 259 5.46 -10.86 -8.26
N HIS A 260 4.37 -11.62 -8.41
CA HIS A 260 3.31 -11.73 -7.42
C HIS A 260 3.23 -13.13 -6.77
N ARG A 261 4.17 -14.04 -7.09
CA ARG A 261 4.18 -15.42 -6.64
C ARG A 261 4.19 -15.56 -5.11
N ALA A 262 4.98 -14.74 -4.41
CA ALA A 262 5.09 -14.79 -2.95
C ALA A 262 3.76 -14.43 -2.27
N LEU A 263 3.09 -13.36 -2.73
CA LEU A 263 1.78 -12.94 -2.24
C LEU A 263 0.74 -14.04 -2.49
N ILE A 264 0.66 -14.56 -3.71
CA ILE A 264 -0.30 -15.62 -4.06
C ILE A 264 -0.07 -16.88 -3.23
N LYS A 265 1.19 -17.29 -3.03
CA LYS A 265 1.52 -18.46 -2.20
C LYS A 265 1.06 -18.29 -0.75
N MET A 266 1.24 -17.10 -0.19
CA MET A 266 0.79 -16.78 1.18
C MET A 266 -0.74 -16.87 1.29
N VAL A 267 -1.46 -16.21 0.37
CA VAL A 267 -2.94 -16.19 0.35
C VAL A 267 -3.52 -17.57 0.08
N GLN A 268 -2.97 -18.29 -0.90
CA GLN A 268 -3.36 -19.66 -1.21
C GLN A 268 -3.23 -20.56 0.03
N GLY A 269 -2.11 -20.44 0.78
CA GLY A 269 -1.91 -21.16 2.02
C GLY A 269 -3.00 -20.90 3.07
N LEU A 270 -3.53 -19.67 3.14
CA LEU A 270 -4.64 -19.32 4.03
C LEU A 270 -5.97 -19.95 3.56
N PHE A 271 -6.28 -19.90 2.26
CA PHE A 271 -7.51 -20.52 1.74
C PHE A 271 -7.51 -22.05 1.80
N THR A 272 -6.33 -22.68 1.76
CA THR A 272 -6.21 -24.13 1.96
C THR A 272 -6.24 -24.54 3.43
N SER A 273 -6.11 -23.59 4.36
CA SER A 273 -6.20 -23.87 5.79
C SER A 273 -7.64 -24.11 6.21
N GLU A 274 -7.87 -25.09 7.09
CA GLU A 274 -9.19 -25.33 7.66
C GLU A 274 -9.67 -24.22 8.61
N GLU A 275 -8.86 -23.21 8.91
CA GLU A 275 -9.16 -22.22 9.96
C GLU A 275 -9.26 -20.78 9.43
N ALA A 276 -8.85 -20.50 8.19
CA ALA A 276 -8.70 -19.14 7.70
C ALA A 276 -9.67 -18.78 6.55
N LEU A 277 -10.06 -17.50 6.48
CA LEU A 277 -10.75 -16.85 5.35
C LEU A 277 -12.08 -17.48 4.90
N LYS A 278 -12.74 -18.28 5.76
CA LYS A 278 -13.99 -19.02 5.44
C LYS A 278 -15.16 -18.14 5.03
N ARG A 279 -15.16 -16.86 5.43
CA ARG A 279 -16.24 -15.92 5.17
C ARG A 279 -16.05 -15.12 3.89
N VAL A 280 -14.88 -15.22 3.26
CA VAL A 280 -14.60 -14.50 2.02
C VAL A 280 -15.52 -15.02 0.93
N LYS A 281 -16.22 -14.10 0.27
CA LYS A 281 -17.16 -14.40 -0.83
C LYS A 281 -16.65 -13.89 -2.16
N GLN A 282 -15.83 -12.84 -2.12
CA GLN A 282 -15.31 -12.16 -3.28
C GLN A 282 -13.83 -11.87 -3.08
N VAL A 283 -13.04 -12.18 -4.11
CA VAL A 283 -11.64 -11.80 -4.25
C VAL A 283 -11.47 -11.00 -5.53
N TYR A 284 -10.66 -9.95 -5.47
CA TYR A 284 -10.22 -9.20 -6.65
C TYR A 284 -8.70 -9.24 -6.75
N LEU A 285 -8.20 -9.55 -7.93
CA LEU A 285 -6.77 -9.59 -8.26
C LEU A 285 -6.49 -8.45 -9.25
N TYR A 286 -5.89 -7.38 -8.77
CA TYR A 286 -5.55 -6.19 -9.56
C TYR A 286 -4.06 -6.21 -9.95
N GLY A 287 -3.77 -5.97 -11.24
CA GLY A 287 -2.40 -5.93 -11.75
C GLY A 287 -1.68 -7.28 -11.70
N MET A 288 -2.43 -8.38 -11.82
CA MET A 288 -1.89 -9.74 -11.75
C MET A 288 -2.26 -10.56 -13.00
N VAL A 289 -1.27 -11.29 -13.54
CA VAL A 289 -1.48 -12.18 -14.69
C VAL A 289 -2.10 -13.49 -14.25
N VAL A 290 -3.32 -13.78 -14.71
CA VAL A 290 -4.00 -15.08 -14.49
C VAL A 290 -3.79 -16.06 -15.65
N GLY A 291 -3.51 -15.54 -16.85
CA GLY A 291 -3.53 -16.27 -18.12
C GLY A 291 -4.89 -16.85 -18.47
N GLN A 292 -5.15 -17.08 -19.76
CA GLN A 292 -6.39 -17.71 -20.23
C GLN A 292 -6.12 -18.91 -21.15
N ASP A 293 -6.97 -19.93 -21.06
CA ASP A 293 -7.03 -21.00 -22.06
C ASP A 293 -7.91 -20.58 -23.26
N GLU A 294 -8.00 -21.44 -24.28
CA GLU A 294 -8.80 -21.19 -25.49
C GLU A 294 -10.29 -20.94 -25.22
N LEU A 295 -10.78 -21.37 -24.06
CA LEU A 295 -12.16 -21.21 -23.62
C LEU A 295 -12.35 -19.97 -22.73
N GLY A 296 -11.28 -19.22 -22.48
CA GLY A 296 -11.28 -18.02 -21.63
C GLY A 296 -11.21 -18.32 -20.13
N ASN A 297 -10.96 -19.57 -19.72
CA ASN A 297 -10.81 -19.90 -18.30
C ASN A 297 -9.40 -19.52 -17.81
N PRO A 298 -9.24 -19.15 -16.52
CA PRO A 298 -7.92 -18.92 -15.92
C PRO A 298 -7.02 -20.13 -16.14
N THR A 299 -5.70 -19.98 -16.25
CA THR A 299 -4.78 -21.13 -16.51
C THR A 299 -4.01 -21.57 -15.26
N ASP A 300 -3.55 -22.82 -15.25
CA ASP A 300 -2.65 -23.29 -14.18
C ASP A 300 -1.18 -22.87 -14.38
N ARG A 301 -0.85 -22.22 -15.51
CA ARG A 301 0.51 -21.75 -15.80
C ARG A 301 0.94 -20.70 -14.78
N PHE A 302 0.06 -19.75 -14.49
CA PHE A 302 0.32 -18.64 -13.57
C PHE A 302 -0.17 -18.95 -12.15
N ALA A 303 0.54 -18.43 -11.14
CA ALA A 303 0.14 -18.60 -9.75
C ALA A 303 -1.26 -18.02 -9.48
N SER A 304 -1.55 -16.84 -10.01
CA SER A 304 -2.85 -16.18 -9.85
C SER A 304 -3.98 -16.96 -10.52
N GLY A 305 -3.75 -17.58 -11.68
CA GLY A 305 -4.74 -18.43 -12.34
C GLY A 305 -5.06 -19.70 -11.53
N ARG A 306 -4.04 -20.34 -10.93
CA ARG A 306 -4.25 -21.45 -9.98
C ARG A 306 -5.05 -21.03 -8.74
N LEU A 307 -4.73 -19.87 -8.17
CA LEU A 307 -5.48 -19.33 -7.03
C LEU A 307 -6.93 -19.05 -7.42
N MET A 308 -7.17 -18.44 -8.58
CA MET A 308 -8.52 -18.13 -9.07
C MET A 308 -9.38 -19.40 -9.20
N ARG A 309 -8.85 -20.46 -9.84
CA ARG A 309 -9.52 -21.77 -9.92
C ARG A 309 -9.79 -22.38 -8.55
N LEU A 310 -8.82 -22.31 -7.63
CA LEU A 310 -8.98 -22.79 -6.25
C LEU A 310 -10.15 -22.08 -5.56
N LEU A 311 -10.21 -20.75 -5.63
CA LEU A 311 -11.25 -19.94 -5.02
C LEU A 311 -12.63 -20.27 -5.59
N GLU A 312 -12.73 -20.34 -6.93
CA GLU A 312 -13.97 -20.67 -7.62
C GLU A 312 -14.46 -22.07 -7.28
N SER A 313 -13.55 -23.05 -7.18
CA SER A 313 -13.89 -24.42 -6.75
C SER A 313 -14.43 -24.46 -5.31
N GLY A 314 -14.04 -23.50 -4.47
CA GLY A 314 -14.53 -23.31 -3.11
C GLY A 314 -15.79 -22.44 -3.01
N GLY A 315 -16.36 -22.00 -4.13
CA GLY A 315 -17.55 -21.13 -4.18
C GLY A 315 -17.27 -19.65 -3.86
N VAL A 316 -16.00 -19.23 -3.89
CA VAL A 316 -15.59 -17.83 -3.76
C VAL A 316 -15.49 -17.23 -5.15
N LYS A 317 -16.20 -16.11 -5.39
CA LYS A 317 -16.09 -15.39 -6.65
C LYS A 317 -14.73 -14.71 -6.73
N CYS A 318 -14.01 -14.89 -7.82
CA CYS A 318 -12.72 -14.25 -8.04
C CYS A 318 -12.75 -13.50 -9.37
N GLU A 319 -12.19 -12.29 -9.42
CA GLU A 319 -12.09 -11.51 -10.66
C GLU A 319 -10.68 -10.94 -10.79
N ALA A 320 -10.09 -11.11 -11.97
CA ALA A 320 -8.89 -10.39 -12.36
C ALA A 320 -9.28 -9.07 -13.03
N ARG A 321 -8.60 -7.99 -12.63
CA ARG A 321 -8.85 -6.63 -13.13
C ARG A 321 -7.52 -5.96 -13.45
N GLN A 322 -7.57 -5.02 -14.38
CA GLN A 322 -6.42 -4.16 -14.65
C GLN A 322 -6.11 -3.37 -13.39
N GLY A 323 -4.84 -3.27 -13.03
CA GLY A 323 -4.40 -2.54 -11.86
C GLY A 323 -4.18 -1.07 -12.19
N HIS A 324 -3.23 -0.49 -11.47
CA HIS A 324 -2.68 0.82 -11.76
C HIS A 324 -1.16 0.74 -11.74
N TRP A 325 -0.53 1.58 -12.55
CA TRP A 325 0.89 1.86 -12.41
C TRP A 325 1.19 2.48 -11.04
N PHE A 326 2.37 2.15 -10.54
CA PHE A 326 3.02 2.94 -9.50
C PHE A 326 4.09 3.81 -10.16
N VAL A 327 3.76 5.07 -10.42
CA VAL A 327 4.68 6.03 -11.03
C VAL A 327 5.47 6.75 -9.95
N TYR A 328 6.79 6.82 -10.09
CA TYR A 328 7.68 7.52 -9.15
C TYR A 328 8.70 8.40 -9.88
N ASP A 329 9.20 9.46 -9.23
CA ASP A 329 10.21 10.38 -9.81
C ASP A 329 11.57 10.19 -9.13
N GLU A 330 12.69 10.43 -9.82
CA GLU A 330 14.03 10.52 -9.24
C GLU A 330 14.20 11.69 -8.25
N ASP A 331 13.37 12.74 -8.38
CA ASP A 331 13.33 13.83 -7.41
C ASP A 331 12.31 13.58 -6.27
N TYR A 332 11.64 12.41 -6.28
CA TYR A 332 10.81 11.78 -5.24
C TYR A 332 9.85 12.70 -4.46
N THR A 333 9.42 13.84 -5.01
CA THR A 333 8.77 14.92 -4.24
C THR A 333 7.27 15.10 -4.52
N GLU A 334 6.67 14.24 -5.35
CA GLU A 334 5.32 14.51 -5.86
C GLU A 334 4.36 13.31 -5.85
N TYR A 335 4.62 12.18 -5.17
CA TYR A 335 3.64 11.06 -5.18
C TYR A 335 2.28 11.48 -4.63
N ALA A 336 2.29 12.17 -3.49
CA ALA A 336 1.09 12.76 -2.88
C ALA A 336 0.38 13.76 -3.81
N LYS A 337 1.14 14.54 -4.58
CA LYS A 337 0.64 15.55 -5.51
C LYS A 337 0.11 14.92 -6.80
N PHE A 338 0.77 13.90 -7.33
CA PHE A 338 0.30 13.08 -8.44
C PHE A 338 -1.03 12.41 -8.10
N MET A 339 -1.17 11.83 -6.90
CA MET A 339 -2.44 11.27 -6.46
C MET A 339 -3.55 12.34 -6.38
N ASP A 340 -3.24 13.56 -5.94
CA ASP A 340 -4.19 14.69 -5.91
C ASP A 340 -4.54 15.21 -7.32
N GLU A 341 -3.57 15.28 -8.23
CA GLU A 341 -3.78 15.75 -9.60
C GLU A 341 -4.56 14.72 -10.45
N VAL A 342 -4.25 13.44 -10.29
CA VAL A 342 -4.89 12.34 -11.02
C VAL A 342 -6.25 11.97 -10.45
N HIS A 343 -6.47 12.12 -9.13
CA HIS A 343 -7.68 11.64 -8.47
C HIS A 343 -8.47 12.70 -7.67
N GLY A 344 -7.92 13.88 -7.42
CA GLY A 344 -8.53 14.94 -6.59
C GLY A 344 -9.54 15.85 -7.32
N THR A 345 -9.76 15.66 -8.64
CA THR A 345 -10.61 16.56 -9.43
C THR A 345 -12.01 16.02 -9.79
N GLU A 346 -12.34 14.76 -9.49
CA GLU A 346 -13.69 14.24 -9.67
C GLU A 346 -14.45 14.13 -8.34
N GLU A 347 -15.01 15.27 -7.88
CA GLU A 347 -16.17 15.24 -6.99
C GLU A 347 -17.34 14.59 -7.75
N THR A 348 -17.41 13.26 -7.72
CA THR A 348 -18.66 12.57 -7.98
C THR A 348 -19.52 12.74 -6.73
N GLU A 349 -20.63 13.45 -6.85
CA GLU A 349 -21.72 13.47 -5.86
C GLU A 349 -22.22 12.03 -5.67
N ASP A 350 -21.57 11.31 -4.77
CA ASP A 350 -21.85 9.89 -4.52
C ASP A 350 -23.04 9.78 -3.55
N ASN A 351 -24.18 9.32 -4.08
CA ASN A 351 -25.46 9.16 -3.38
C ASN A 351 -25.47 7.98 -2.37
N GLY A 352 -24.32 7.65 -1.78
CA GLY A 352 -24.20 6.55 -0.83
C GLY A 352 -24.17 5.18 -1.49
N GLU A 353 -23.84 5.11 -2.78
CA GLU A 353 -23.58 3.87 -3.51
C GLU A 353 -22.11 3.89 -3.95
N PHE A 354 -21.22 3.62 -2.97
CA PHE A 354 -19.76 3.58 -3.12
C PHE A 354 -19.36 2.52 -4.16
N ASP A 355 -19.35 2.90 -5.43
CA ASP A 355 -19.10 2.03 -6.58
C ASP A 355 -18.02 2.61 -7.53
N PHE A 356 -17.04 3.33 -6.98
CA PHE A 356 -15.99 4.01 -7.77
C PHE A 356 -15.00 3.04 -8.45
N MET A 357 -14.88 1.79 -7.98
CA MET A 357 -13.97 0.79 -8.57
C MET A 357 -14.65 -0.27 -9.46
N CYS A 358 -15.96 -0.18 -9.71
CA CYS A 358 -16.71 -1.11 -10.57
C CYS A 358 -16.76 -0.71 -12.06
N LYS A 359 -16.03 0.34 -12.46
CA LYS A 359 -15.93 0.77 -13.87
C LYS A 359 -14.57 0.48 -14.52
N GLN A 360 -13.79 -0.45 -13.98
CA GLN A 360 -12.59 -0.95 -14.65
C GLN A 360 -12.90 -2.24 -15.39
N THR A 361 -12.53 -2.27 -16.66
CA THR A 361 -12.74 -3.40 -17.56
C THR A 361 -12.14 -4.67 -16.96
N PRO A 362 -12.86 -5.81 -17.00
CA PRO A 362 -12.24 -7.11 -16.77
C PRO A 362 -11.01 -7.21 -17.67
N PHE A 363 -9.84 -7.36 -17.07
CA PHE A 363 -8.60 -7.53 -17.81
C PHE A 363 -8.14 -8.95 -17.59
N LEU A 364 -8.17 -9.69 -18.68
CA LEU A 364 -7.65 -11.03 -18.77
C LEU A 364 -6.64 -10.97 -19.90
N ALA A 365 -5.35 -10.95 -19.54
CA ALA A 365 -4.28 -11.01 -20.54
C ALA A 365 -4.49 -12.27 -21.38
N ARG A 366 -4.66 -12.10 -22.70
CA ARG A 366 -4.62 -13.22 -23.64
C ARG A 366 -3.16 -13.61 -23.82
N VAL A 367 -2.82 -14.82 -23.40
CA VAL A 367 -1.50 -15.42 -23.62
C VAL A 367 -1.56 -16.30 -24.85
#